data_AF-A0AAN4Z4X8-F1
#
_entry.id   AF-A0AAN4Z4X8-F1
#
_cell.length_a   1.000
_cell.length_b   1.000
_cell.length_c   1.000
_cell.angle_alpha   90.00
_cell.angle_beta   90.00
_cell.angle_gamma   90.00
#
_symmetry.space_group_name_H-M   'P 1'
#
loop_
_entity.id
_entity.type
_entity.pdbx_description
1 polymer ?
#
loop_
_entity_poly.entity_id
_entity_poly.type
_entity_poly.pdbx_seq_one_letter_code
_entity_poly.pdbx_strand_id
1 'polypeptide(L)'
;AHSRAPITSDMIASSLLILCLASIAESRVSFPFSEVLQRNDLLGGLTTFQCYAGCRVYSPNANDEIIILDKTGRVYYSLKQLSELKPGEYNDLPARPDPYTLKKTAADQGKDFVFYVIEKGAKNYDTRVYYVIDEETRTQAFREPLFTVLSTTGAIYMNFYGGTFEEGCPTVYATGFDSFSVCRPVYTARSAESVLNTAFPIYSPIATVDFKDSWGTKVSDVSGNPNGVITRGLNTTSVFTSPGYVGCGIDANTGGPARYYFDNNLIGFDSSFTVQSDYGMSVHITGDYSITTVNDEVTLTVNDIEETLNGTNHAYSLSYEPQFKRSPVQIGLKWQKQPFTQDSFAIQIDVIDKAPVIATTTTRPAQIIQTTVAPRPHQDQRKPRKQ
;
A
#
# COMPACT_ATOMS: atom_id res chain seq x y z
N ALA A 1 -18.13 52.69 40.19
CA ALA A 1 -18.52 52.76 38.77
C ALA A 1 -17.52 51.92 37.97
N HIS A 2 -17.90 50.71 37.55
CA HIS A 2 -17.03 49.84 36.77
C HIS A 2 -17.16 50.16 35.29
N SER A 3 -16.06 50.64 34.70
CA SER A 3 -15.91 50.83 33.26
C SER A 3 -15.65 49.48 32.60
N ARG A 4 -16.59 49.01 31.77
CA ARG A 4 -16.38 47.86 30.87
C ARG A 4 -15.84 48.38 29.55
N ALA A 5 -14.65 47.95 29.18
CA ALA A 5 -14.08 48.21 27.86
C ALA A 5 -14.83 47.39 26.79
N PRO A 6 -15.06 47.96 25.60
CA PRO A 6 -15.74 47.28 24.50
C PRO A 6 -14.81 46.24 23.87
N ILE A 7 -15.29 45.00 23.75
CA ILE A 7 -14.64 43.94 22.99
C ILE A 7 -14.90 44.24 21.51
N THR A 8 -13.85 44.59 20.76
CA THR A 8 -13.95 44.85 19.32
C THR A 8 -13.98 43.55 18.52
N SER A 9 -14.84 43.51 17.49
CA SER A 9 -15.16 42.33 16.67
C SER A 9 -13.97 41.75 15.89
N ASP A 10 -12.86 42.49 15.77
CA ASP A 10 -11.72 42.12 14.92
C ASP A 10 -10.79 41.06 15.56
N MET A 11 -10.79 40.91 16.89
CA MET A 11 -9.98 39.87 17.55
C MET A 11 -10.57 38.45 17.41
N ILE A 12 -11.87 38.33 17.14
CA ILE A 12 -12.54 37.03 17.00
C ILE A 12 -12.24 36.42 15.62
N ALA A 13 -12.17 37.25 14.57
CA ALA A 13 -11.91 36.80 13.20
C ALA A 13 -10.48 36.25 13.01
N SER A 14 -9.48 36.85 13.68
CA SER A 14 -8.07 36.42 13.56
C SER A 14 -7.78 35.12 14.31
N SER A 15 -8.48 34.87 15.43
CA SER A 15 -8.33 33.64 16.21
C SER A 15 -8.97 32.41 15.52
N LEU A 16 -10.07 32.61 14.77
CA LEU A 16 -10.70 31.56 13.98
C LEU A 16 -9.85 31.13 12.76
N LEU A 17 -9.11 32.05 12.13
CA LEU A 17 -8.25 31.74 10.99
C LEU A 17 -7.05 30.86 11.39
N ILE A 18 -6.46 31.12 12.57
CA ILE A 18 -5.34 30.32 13.11
C ILE A 18 -5.81 28.93 13.56
N LEU A 19 -7.04 28.80 14.08
CA LEU A 19 -7.62 27.50 14.42
C LEU A 19 -7.95 26.65 13.18
N CYS A 20 -8.40 27.26 12.08
CA CYS A 20 -8.60 26.57 10.79
C CYS A 20 -7.27 26.18 10.10
N LEU A 21 -6.18 26.91 10.33
CA LEU A 21 -4.85 26.55 9.82
C LEU A 21 -4.19 25.41 10.62
N ALA A 22 -4.63 25.20 11.87
CA ALA A 22 -4.15 24.12 12.73
C ALA A 22 -4.90 22.79 12.53
N SER A 23 -5.96 22.76 11.70
CA SER A 23 -6.75 21.55 11.43
C SER A 23 -6.37 20.88 10.10
N ILE A 24 -5.11 20.99 9.66
CA ILE A 24 -4.58 20.05 8.68
C ILE A 24 -4.41 18.74 9.46
N ALA A 25 -5.50 17.99 9.57
CA ALA A 25 -5.49 16.67 10.19
C ALA A 25 -4.57 15.78 9.36
N GLU A 26 -3.36 15.60 9.86
CA GLU A 26 -2.32 14.75 9.29
C GLU A 26 -2.85 13.31 9.25
N SER A 27 -2.96 12.71 8.06
CA SER A 27 -3.45 11.33 7.90
C SER A 27 -2.36 10.33 8.28
N ARG A 28 -1.98 10.30 9.56
CA ARG A 28 -1.09 9.29 10.11
C ARG A 28 -1.84 7.97 10.18
N VAL A 29 -1.45 6.98 9.38
CA VAL A 29 -2.07 5.65 9.43
C VAL A 29 -1.55 4.90 10.65
N SER A 30 -2.39 4.85 11.68
CA SER A 30 -2.11 4.14 12.92
C SER A 30 -3.09 2.98 13.11
N PHE A 31 -2.55 1.86 13.56
CA PHE A 31 -3.29 0.66 13.93
C PHE A 31 -3.02 0.33 15.40
N PRO A 32 -3.79 -0.58 16.02
CA PRO A 32 -3.62 -0.89 17.43
C PRO A 32 -2.21 -1.34 17.83
N PHE A 33 -1.45 -1.94 16.91
CA PHE A 33 -0.09 -2.44 17.17
C PHE A 33 0.94 -2.02 16.12
N SER A 34 0.59 -1.13 15.19
CA SER A 34 1.57 -0.68 14.21
C SER A 34 1.26 0.71 13.70
N GLU A 35 2.28 1.33 13.12
CA GLU A 35 2.15 2.60 12.47
C GLU A 35 3.05 2.66 11.26
N VAL A 36 2.60 3.36 10.24
CA VAL A 36 3.42 3.70 9.08
C VAL A 36 3.49 5.22 9.01
N LEU A 37 4.71 5.73 9.12
CA LEU A 37 5.03 7.14 9.08
C LEU A 37 5.73 7.47 7.77
N GLN A 38 5.44 8.65 7.24
CA GLN A 38 5.96 9.14 5.97
C GLN A 38 6.39 10.60 6.09
N ARG A 39 6.79 11.20 4.96
CA ARG A 39 7.30 12.57 4.89
C ARG A 39 6.45 13.60 5.62
N ASN A 40 5.13 13.51 5.45
CA ASN A 40 4.18 14.47 6.02
C ASN A 40 4.16 14.43 7.54
N ASP A 41 4.35 13.27 8.16
CA ASP A 41 4.43 13.14 9.62
C ASP A 41 5.65 13.86 10.20
N LEU A 42 6.64 14.24 9.38
CA LEU A 42 7.83 14.97 9.81
C LEU A 42 7.87 16.41 9.29
N LEU A 43 6.76 17.02 8.90
CA LEU A 43 6.77 18.45 8.50
C LEU A 43 7.20 19.37 9.65
N GLY A 44 6.83 19.04 10.90
CA GLY A 44 7.29 19.70 12.12
C GLY A 44 8.72 19.33 12.56
N GLY A 45 9.44 18.51 11.78
CA GLY A 45 10.80 18.06 12.07
C GLY A 45 10.91 16.87 13.04
N LEU A 46 9.83 16.53 13.74
CA LEU A 46 9.75 15.32 14.58
C LEU A 46 8.32 14.80 14.66
N THR A 47 8.18 13.51 14.93
CA THR A 47 6.93 12.86 15.31
C THR A 47 7.20 11.76 16.32
N THR A 48 6.17 11.31 17.02
CA THR A 48 6.30 10.28 18.07
C THR A 48 5.53 9.03 17.69
N PHE A 49 5.96 7.88 18.18
CA PHE A 49 5.27 6.59 18.01
C PHE A 49 5.43 5.73 19.27
N GLN A 50 4.47 4.83 19.49
CA GLN A 50 4.40 4.04 20.72
C GLN A 50 5.12 2.70 20.59
N CYS A 51 5.63 2.22 21.72
CA CYS A 51 6.37 0.96 21.79
C CYS A 51 6.38 0.34 23.20
N TYR A 52 5.20 0.12 23.76
CA TYR A 52 5.01 -0.30 25.15
C TYR A 52 5.58 -1.70 25.43
N ALA A 53 5.45 -2.64 24.49
CA ALA A 53 5.90 -4.02 24.59
C ALA A 53 7.23 -4.29 23.85
N GLY A 54 7.83 -3.26 23.25
CA GLY A 54 8.95 -3.37 22.32
C GLY A 54 8.47 -3.54 20.89
N CYS A 55 9.30 -3.18 19.91
CA CYS A 55 8.87 -3.07 18.51
C CYS A 55 9.92 -3.53 17.54
N ARG A 56 9.46 -4.01 16.38
CA ARG A 56 10.28 -4.13 15.18
C ARG A 56 10.13 -2.88 14.34
N VAL A 57 11.23 -2.41 13.77
CA VAL A 57 11.24 -1.22 12.92
C VAL A 57 11.86 -1.51 11.56
N TYR A 58 11.27 -0.90 10.54
CA TYR A 58 11.61 -1.09 9.13
C TYR A 58 11.57 0.24 8.39
N SER A 59 12.44 0.39 7.40
CA SER A 59 12.38 1.49 6.43
C SER A 59 13.17 1.10 5.19
N PRO A 60 12.57 1.12 3.99
CA PRO A 60 13.29 0.82 2.76
C PRO A 60 14.10 2.02 2.26
N ASN A 61 13.81 3.24 2.74
CA ASN A 61 14.47 4.47 2.29
C ASN A 61 15.75 4.74 3.10
N ALA A 62 16.89 4.87 2.41
CA ALA A 62 18.16 5.23 3.02
C ALA A 62 18.21 6.74 3.34
N ASN A 63 18.14 7.10 4.62
CA ASN A 63 18.32 8.48 5.09
C ASN A 63 19.03 8.48 6.46
N ASP A 64 20.25 9.00 6.52
CA ASP A 64 21.02 9.13 7.77
C ASP A 64 20.59 10.33 8.62
N GLU A 65 19.88 11.28 8.01
CA GLU A 65 19.37 12.50 8.64
C GLU A 65 17.98 12.32 9.26
N ILE A 66 17.42 11.10 9.21
CA ILE A 66 16.21 10.74 9.96
C ILE A 66 16.56 9.64 10.95
N ILE A 67 16.40 9.94 12.23
CA ILE A 67 16.84 9.11 13.35
C ILE A 67 15.73 8.82 14.35
N ILE A 68 15.82 7.66 14.99
CA ILE A 68 14.97 7.22 16.09
C ILE A 68 15.66 7.54 17.40
N LEU A 69 14.99 8.32 18.23
CA LEU A 69 15.44 8.77 19.53
C LEU A 69 14.48 8.30 20.61
N ASP A 70 15.00 8.16 21.82
CA ASP A 70 14.14 8.14 22.99
C ASP A 70 14.02 9.52 23.65
N LYS A 71 13.19 9.60 24.70
CA LYS A 71 12.97 10.82 25.49
C LYS A 71 14.25 11.41 26.11
N THR A 72 15.30 10.62 26.30
CA THR A 72 16.61 11.10 26.81
C THR A 72 17.50 11.66 25.70
N GLY A 73 17.07 11.54 24.44
CA GLY A 73 17.87 11.91 23.27
C GLY A 73 18.86 10.83 22.83
N ARG A 74 18.77 9.60 23.38
CA ARG A 74 19.59 8.49 22.93
C ARG A 74 19.15 8.05 21.53
N VAL A 75 20.10 8.04 20.59
CA VAL A 75 19.90 7.52 19.23
C VAL A 75 19.92 5.99 19.26
N TYR A 76 18.91 5.38 18.65
CA TYR A 76 18.84 3.93 18.44
C TYR A 76 19.27 3.57 17.01
N TYR A 77 18.54 4.08 16.02
CA TYR A 77 18.76 3.77 14.61
C TYR A 77 18.56 5.01 13.72
N SER A 78 19.20 5.04 12.56
CA SER A 78 18.81 5.92 11.44
C SER A 78 18.06 5.13 10.36
N LEU A 79 17.29 5.81 9.50
CA LEU A 79 16.61 5.13 8.39
C LEU A 79 17.60 4.49 7.42
N LYS A 80 18.81 5.06 7.25
CA LYS A 80 19.92 4.44 6.51
C LYS A 80 20.26 3.04 7.07
N GLN A 81 20.42 2.91 8.39
CA GLN A 81 20.69 1.60 9.00
C GLN A 81 19.55 0.61 8.79
N LEU A 82 18.29 1.08 8.81
CA LEU A 82 17.12 0.22 8.57
C LEU A 82 17.00 -0.22 7.10
N SER A 83 17.43 0.63 6.15
CA SER A 83 17.41 0.30 4.71
C SER A 83 18.43 -0.75 4.30
N GLU A 84 19.44 -1.00 5.13
CA GLU A 84 20.47 -2.01 4.90
C GLU A 84 20.04 -3.42 5.35
N LEU A 85 18.89 -3.54 6.02
CA LEU A 85 18.31 -4.82 6.44
C LEU A 85 17.95 -5.67 5.23
N LYS A 86 18.31 -6.96 5.27
CA LYS A 86 17.87 -7.93 4.26
C LYS A 86 16.42 -8.35 4.51
N PRO A 87 15.75 -8.95 3.50
CA PRO A 87 14.41 -9.49 3.69
C PRO A 87 14.30 -10.42 4.90
N GLY A 88 13.37 -10.10 5.80
CA GLY A 88 13.14 -10.82 7.06
C GLY A 88 14.09 -10.46 8.22
N GLU A 89 15.15 -9.66 7.99
CA GLU A 89 15.91 -9.05 9.08
C GLU A 89 15.12 -7.86 9.67
N TYR A 90 15.34 -7.59 10.95
CA TYR A 90 14.66 -6.51 11.67
C TYR A 90 15.57 -5.96 12.77
N ASN A 91 15.31 -4.74 13.18
CA ASN A 91 15.88 -4.15 14.38
C ASN A 91 14.80 -3.99 15.44
N ASP A 92 15.16 -4.31 16.68
CA ASP A 92 14.25 -4.20 17.82
C ASP A 92 14.48 -2.90 18.61
N LEU A 93 13.39 -2.23 18.93
CA LEU A 93 13.33 -1.19 19.95
C LEU A 93 12.84 -1.80 21.26
N PRO A 94 13.53 -1.56 22.40
CA PRO A 94 13.11 -2.10 23.68
C PRO A 94 11.76 -1.52 24.14
N ALA A 95 11.04 -2.30 24.93
CA ALA A 95 9.81 -1.89 25.59
C ALA A 95 10.02 -0.65 26.47
N ARG A 96 9.13 0.34 26.35
CA ARG A 96 9.13 1.50 27.25
C ARG A 96 7.76 2.19 27.36
N PRO A 97 7.48 2.85 28.50
CA PRO A 97 6.24 3.58 28.71
C PRO A 97 6.21 4.95 28.01
N ASP A 98 7.38 5.59 27.83
CA ASP A 98 7.49 6.83 27.06
C ASP A 98 7.55 6.50 25.56
N PRO A 99 6.98 7.34 24.67
CA PRO A 99 7.07 7.14 23.23
C PRO A 99 8.50 7.32 22.71
N TYR A 100 8.78 6.71 21.56
CA TYR A 100 9.94 7.03 20.74
C TYR A 100 9.65 8.25 19.87
N THR A 101 10.71 8.90 19.41
CA THR A 101 10.64 10.04 18.49
C THR A 101 11.37 9.71 17.21
N LEU A 102 10.71 9.83 16.07
CA LEU A 102 11.35 9.91 14.76
C LEU A 102 11.66 11.39 14.50
N LYS A 103 12.91 11.73 14.17
CA LYS A 103 13.36 13.12 14.06
C LYS A 103 14.20 13.35 12.80
N LYS A 104 13.94 14.45 12.10
CA LYS A 104 14.82 15.03 11.09
C LYS A 104 15.94 15.83 11.76
N THR A 105 17.18 15.62 11.33
CA THR A 105 18.28 16.51 11.67
C THR A 105 18.17 17.80 10.87
N ALA A 106 19.00 18.80 11.20
CA ALA A 106 19.05 20.06 10.44
C ALA A 106 19.59 19.88 9.00
N ALA A 107 20.18 18.74 8.68
CA ALA A 107 20.75 18.45 7.37
C ALA A 107 19.77 17.70 6.44
N ASP A 108 18.62 17.24 6.95
CA ASP A 108 17.62 16.58 6.12
C ASP A 108 17.06 17.55 5.06
N GLN A 109 17.04 17.09 3.82
CA GLN A 109 16.57 17.86 2.67
C GLN A 109 15.07 17.67 2.40
N GLY A 110 14.35 17.01 3.31
CA GLY A 110 12.93 16.70 3.13
C GLY A 110 12.68 15.62 2.09
N LYS A 111 13.53 14.58 2.06
CA LYS A 111 13.35 13.42 1.17
C LYS A 111 12.15 12.58 1.61
N ASP A 112 11.48 11.93 0.66
CA ASP A 112 10.42 10.97 0.96
C ASP A 112 10.99 9.76 1.69
N PHE A 113 10.21 9.23 2.63
CA PHE A 113 10.54 8.02 3.36
C PHE A 113 9.28 7.26 3.75
N VAL A 114 9.47 5.98 4.06
CA VAL A 114 8.48 5.10 4.67
C VAL A 114 9.11 4.48 5.90
N PHE A 115 8.50 4.68 7.06
CA PHE A 115 8.93 4.07 8.31
C PHE A 115 7.78 3.23 8.85
N TYR A 116 7.99 1.92 8.97
CA TYR A 116 7.00 1.00 9.52
C TYR A 116 7.48 0.49 10.87
N VAL A 117 6.65 0.67 11.90
CA VAL A 117 6.92 0.20 13.26
C VAL A 117 5.79 -0.71 13.72
N ILE A 118 6.15 -1.81 14.37
CA ILE A 118 5.20 -2.84 14.79
C ILE A 118 5.54 -3.25 16.21
N GLU A 119 4.56 -3.15 17.09
CA GLU A 119 4.66 -3.53 18.48
C GLU A 119 4.53 -5.04 18.68
N LYS A 120 5.32 -5.57 19.62
CA LYS A 120 5.27 -6.97 20.03
C LYS A 120 3.90 -7.31 20.60
N GLY A 121 3.30 -8.37 20.07
CA GLY A 121 1.92 -8.77 20.41
C GLY A 121 0.94 -8.55 19.25
N ALA A 122 1.35 -7.84 18.19
CA ALA A 122 0.62 -7.79 16.93
C ALA A 122 0.34 -9.20 16.39
N LYS A 123 -0.82 -9.38 15.75
CA LYS A 123 -1.11 -10.62 15.01
C LYS A 123 -0.08 -10.77 13.88
N ASN A 124 0.46 -11.98 13.72
CA ASN A 124 1.49 -12.31 12.73
C ASN A 124 2.78 -11.48 12.88
N TYR A 125 3.15 -11.09 14.10
CA TYR A 125 4.35 -10.31 14.40
C TYR A 125 5.63 -10.81 13.69
N ASP A 126 5.76 -12.13 13.53
CA ASP A 126 6.89 -12.82 12.90
C ASP A 126 6.83 -12.91 11.37
N THR A 127 5.85 -12.27 10.74
CA THR A 127 5.77 -12.15 9.29
C THR A 127 6.97 -11.39 8.74
N ARG A 128 7.55 -11.90 7.66
CA ARG A 128 8.67 -11.25 6.99
C ARG A 128 8.23 -9.98 6.27
N VAL A 129 9.06 -8.96 6.41
CA VAL A 129 8.98 -7.72 5.64
C VAL A 129 10.04 -7.75 4.54
N TYR A 130 9.60 -7.46 3.32
CA TYR A 130 10.41 -7.37 2.12
C TYR A 130 10.52 -5.91 1.69
N TYR A 131 11.66 -5.52 1.13
CA TYR A 131 11.84 -4.20 0.55
C TYR A 131 11.82 -4.25 -0.96
N VAL A 132 11.24 -3.21 -1.53
CA VAL A 132 11.26 -2.90 -2.95
C VAL A 132 11.87 -1.50 -3.06
N ILE A 133 13.10 -1.45 -3.54
CA ILE A 133 13.95 -0.25 -3.44
C ILE A 133 13.93 0.62 -4.70
N ASP A 134 13.49 0.08 -5.83
CA ASP A 134 13.33 0.79 -7.09
C ASP A 134 12.26 0.11 -7.96
N GLU A 135 12.02 0.68 -9.14
CA GLU A 135 10.98 0.22 -10.08
C GLU A 135 11.32 -1.15 -10.71
N GLU A 136 12.60 -1.50 -10.84
CA GLU A 136 13.09 -2.66 -11.58
C GLU A 136 13.34 -3.88 -10.69
N THR A 137 13.63 -3.65 -9.42
CA THR A 137 13.98 -4.68 -8.44
C THR A 137 12.77 -5.56 -8.20
N ARG A 138 12.92 -6.82 -8.61
CA ARG A 138 11.95 -7.87 -8.32
C ARG A 138 12.32 -8.57 -7.05
N THR A 139 11.41 -8.54 -6.10
CA THR A 139 11.52 -9.31 -4.87
C THR A 139 10.59 -10.51 -4.97
N GLN A 140 11.11 -11.69 -4.63
CA GLN A 140 10.34 -12.93 -4.56
C GLN A 140 10.11 -13.31 -3.10
N ALA A 141 8.83 -13.34 -2.71
CA ALA A 141 8.44 -13.97 -1.45
C ALA A 141 8.26 -15.47 -1.69
N PHE A 142 8.94 -16.31 -0.91
CA PHE A 142 8.99 -17.75 -1.13
C PHE A 142 8.48 -18.52 0.10
N ARG A 143 7.45 -19.36 -0.09
CA ARG A 143 6.88 -20.27 0.94
C ARG A 143 6.31 -19.59 2.20
N GLU A 144 6.17 -18.28 2.20
CA GLU A 144 5.50 -17.58 3.30
C GLU A 144 3.97 -17.63 3.06
N PRO A 145 3.15 -18.03 4.05
CA PRO A 145 1.69 -17.93 3.93
C PRO A 145 1.23 -16.46 3.90
N LEU A 146 2.04 -15.57 4.47
CA LEU A 146 1.76 -14.16 4.64
C LEU A 146 3.08 -13.40 4.59
N PHE A 147 3.15 -12.33 3.80
CA PHE A 147 4.31 -11.44 3.79
C PHE A 147 3.90 -9.98 3.55
N THR A 148 4.72 -9.05 4.03
CA THR A 148 4.54 -7.62 3.81
C THR A 148 5.67 -7.06 2.97
N VAL A 149 5.36 -6.08 2.14
CA VAL A 149 6.30 -5.37 1.27
C VAL A 149 6.27 -3.89 1.63
N LEU A 150 7.44 -3.28 1.75
CA LEU A 150 7.61 -1.83 1.81
C LEU A 150 8.30 -1.34 0.54
N SER A 151 7.79 -0.24 -0.01
CA SER A 151 8.31 0.37 -1.24
C SER A 151 8.87 1.77 -1.02
N THR A 152 10.04 2.04 -1.60
CA THR A 152 10.64 3.39 -1.63
C THR A 152 9.93 4.33 -2.62
N THR A 153 9.26 3.78 -3.64
CA THR A 153 8.57 4.55 -4.70
C THR A 153 7.15 4.95 -4.30
N GLY A 154 6.70 4.47 -3.13
CA GLY A 154 5.32 4.57 -2.67
C GLY A 154 4.34 3.68 -3.44
N ALA A 155 4.79 2.91 -4.43
CA ALA A 155 3.96 2.01 -5.22
C ALA A 155 4.51 0.59 -5.17
N ILE A 156 3.62 -0.40 -5.22
CA ILE A 156 3.94 -1.81 -5.24
C ILE A 156 3.24 -2.43 -6.45
N TYR A 157 4.02 -2.89 -7.41
CA TYR A 157 3.53 -3.63 -8.55
C TYR A 157 3.53 -5.13 -8.24
N MET A 158 2.32 -5.68 -8.15
CA MET A 158 2.12 -7.11 -8.02
C MET A 158 2.23 -7.73 -9.40
N ASN A 159 3.23 -8.59 -9.59
CA ASN A 159 3.48 -9.23 -10.87
C ASN A 159 3.65 -10.72 -10.64
N PHE A 160 2.86 -11.56 -11.29
CA PHE A 160 2.99 -13.01 -11.23
C PHE A 160 2.85 -13.61 -9.82
N TYR A 161 1.91 -14.54 -9.71
CA TYR A 161 1.82 -15.45 -8.59
C TYR A 161 2.13 -16.85 -9.09
N GLY A 162 3.08 -17.54 -8.48
CA GLY A 162 3.40 -18.93 -8.77
C GLY A 162 3.04 -19.81 -7.58
N GLY A 163 2.52 -21.01 -7.84
CA GLY A 163 2.29 -22.00 -6.79
C GLY A 163 1.00 -22.80 -6.95
N THR A 164 0.67 -23.56 -5.92
CA THR A 164 -0.57 -24.32 -5.79
C THR A 164 -1.55 -23.57 -4.89
N PHE A 165 -2.76 -23.34 -5.39
CA PHE A 165 -3.80 -22.54 -4.73
C PHE A 165 -5.05 -23.36 -4.39
N GLU A 166 -4.89 -24.67 -4.13
CA GLU A 166 -6.01 -25.60 -3.91
C GLU A 166 -6.85 -25.26 -2.66
N GLU A 167 -6.21 -24.75 -1.62
CA GLU A 167 -6.85 -24.47 -0.33
C GLU A 167 -7.18 -22.98 -0.12
N GLY A 168 -6.83 -22.13 -1.09
CA GLY A 168 -7.04 -20.70 -1.01
C GLY A 168 -6.24 -19.93 -2.03
N CYS A 169 -6.86 -18.90 -2.60
CA CYS A 169 -6.21 -17.98 -3.53
C CYS A 169 -5.71 -16.73 -2.77
N PRO A 170 -4.64 -16.07 -3.25
CA PRO A 170 -4.07 -14.90 -2.59
C PRO A 170 -5.06 -13.75 -2.47
N THR A 171 -4.93 -13.03 -1.37
CA THR A 171 -5.57 -11.76 -1.10
C THR A 171 -4.50 -10.72 -0.85
N VAL A 172 -4.64 -9.52 -1.42
CA VAL A 172 -3.68 -8.43 -1.21
C VAL A 172 -4.36 -7.25 -0.56
N TYR A 173 -3.69 -6.69 0.43
CA TYR A 173 -4.12 -5.55 1.21
C TYR A 173 -3.11 -4.43 1.08
N ALA A 174 -3.56 -3.18 1.02
CA ALA A 174 -2.69 -2.00 1.03
C ALA A 174 -2.40 -1.56 2.48
N THR A 175 -1.97 -2.49 3.34
CA THR A 175 -1.61 -2.22 4.74
C THR A 175 -0.59 -3.25 5.24
N GLY A 176 -0.10 -3.10 6.47
CA GLY A 176 0.77 -4.05 7.17
C GLY A 176 0.05 -5.32 7.63
N PHE A 177 0.83 -6.34 8.00
CA PHE A 177 0.34 -7.69 8.32
C PHE A 177 -0.50 -7.77 9.59
N ASP A 178 -0.41 -6.78 10.47
CA ASP A 178 -1.13 -6.72 11.74
C ASP A 178 -2.57 -6.23 11.54
N SER A 179 -2.85 -5.62 10.39
CA SER A 179 -4.05 -4.81 10.18
C SER A 179 -4.98 -5.33 9.08
N PHE A 180 -4.54 -6.29 8.27
CA PHE A 180 -5.38 -6.82 7.18
C PHE A 180 -6.70 -7.47 7.67
N SER A 181 -6.82 -7.83 8.95
CA SER A 181 -8.06 -8.38 9.51
C SER A 181 -9.18 -7.36 9.70
N VAL A 182 -8.83 -6.07 9.76
CA VAL A 182 -9.78 -4.95 9.90
C VAL A 182 -9.87 -4.09 8.64
N CYS A 183 -9.03 -4.37 7.64
CA CYS A 183 -8.97 -3.65 6.39
C CYS A 183 -9.48 -4.52 5.23
N ARG A 184 -10.00 -3.86 4.21
CA ARG A 184 -10.50 -4.48 2.99
C ARG A 184 -9.37 -4.68 2.01
N PRO A 185 -9.38 -5.81 1.28
CA PRO A 185 -8.36 -6.08 0.29
C PRO A 185 -8.51 -5.16 -0.92
N VAL A 186 -7.39 -4.87 -1.59
CA VAL A 186 -7.39 -4.28 -2.94
C VAL A 186 -7.62 -5.34 -4.02
N TYR A 187 -7.28 -6.59 -3.70
CA TYR A 187 -7.40 -7.72 -4.61
C TYR A 187 -7.74 -8.99 -3.85
N THR A 188 -8.72 -9.73 -4.33
CA THR A 188 -9.03 -11.09 -3.91
C THR A 188 -9.15 -11.96 -5.15
N ALA A 189 -8.22 -12.88 -5.31
CA ALA A 189 -8.25 -13.83 -6.39
C ALA A 189 -9.52 -14.70 -6.39
N ARG A 190 -10.14 -14.87 -7.56
CA ARG A 190 -11.34 -15.70 -7.75
C ARG A 190 -11.03 -17.15 -8.05
N SER A 191 -9.90 -17.40 -8.72
CA SER A 191 -9.47 -18.74 -9.12
C SER A 191 -7.94 -18.81 -9.25
N ALA A 192 -7.41 -20.03 -9.19
CA ALA A 192 -5.98 -20.27 -9.46
C ALA A 192 -5.58 -19.77 -10.86
N GLU A 193 -6.48 -19.86 -11.85
CA GLU A 193 -6.22 -19.35 -13.19
C GLU A 193 -6.11 -17.82 -13.23
N SER A 194 -7.02 -17.11 -12.56
CA SER A 194 -6.95 -15.63 -12.47
C SER A 194 -5.64 -15.17 -11.86
N VAL A 195 -5.15 -15.90 -10.85
CA VAL A 195 -3.93 -15.57 -10.10
C VAL A 195 -2.70 -15.58 -11.00
N LEU A 196 -2.60 -16.57 -11.88
CA LEU A 196 -1.47 -16.71 -12.80
C LEU A 196 -1.44 -15.60 -13.86
N ASN A 197 -2.61 -15.06 -14.21
CA ASN A 197 -2.79 -14.07 -15.26
C ASN A 197 -3.14 -12.67 -14.72
N THR A 198 -2.77 -12.37 -13.48
CA THR A 198 -3.08 -11.07 -12.86
C THR A 198 -1.80 -10.34 -12.49
N ALA A 199 -1.69 -9.10 -12.97
CA ALA A 199 -0.68 -8.14 -12.56
C ALA A 199 -1.31 -6.74 -12.48
N PHE A 200 -0.96 -5.98 -11.44
CA PHE A 200 -1.53 -4.67 -11.17
C PHE A 200 -0.65 -3.84 -10.20
N PRO A 201 -0.66 -2.49 -10.32
CA PRO A 201 -0.06 -1.62 -9.34
C PRO A 201 -0.99 -1.37 -8.15
N ILE A 202 -0.38 -1.20 -6.98
CA ILE A 202 -0.99 -0.71 -5.75
C ILE A 202 -0.26 0.60 -5.41
N TYR A 203 -0.99 1.71 -5.36
CA TYR A 203 -0.39 3.02 -5.07
C TYR A 203 -0.31 3.26 -3.56
N SER A 204 0.42 2.38 -2.88
CA SER A 204 0.66 2.39 -1.43
C SER A 204 2.13 2.07 -1.11
N PRO A 205 2.73 2.72 -0.11
CA PRO A 205 4.09 2.42 0.36
C PRO A 205 4.23 1.05 1.03
N ILE A 206 3.11 0.44 1.42
CA ILE A 206 3.05 -0.85 2.10
C ILE A 206 1.92 -1.70 1.54
N ALA A 207 2.19 -2.99 1.36
CA ALA A 207 1.17 -3.97 1.03
C ALA A 207 1.46 -5.29 1.72
N THR A 208 0.41 -6.04 2.02
CA THR A 208 0.50 -7.38 2.58
C THR A 208 -0.21 -8.36 1.67
N VAL A 209 0.45 -9.46 1.36
CA VAL A 209 -0.11 -10.58 0.61
C VAL A 209 -0.38 -11.72 1.56
N ASP A 210 -1.64 -12.12 1.63
CA ASP A 210 -2.12 -13.27 2.37
C ASP A 210 -2.46 -14.38 1.37
N PHE A 211 -1.59 -15.37 1.27
CA PHE A 211 -1.84 -16.55 0.45
C PHE A 211 -2.78 -17.58 1.11
N LYS A 212 -3.36 -17.23 2.27
CA LYS A 212 -4.12 -18.14 3.12
C LYS A 212 -3.25 -19.33 3.57
N ASP A 213 -3.88 -20.25 4.31
CA ASP A 213 -3.23 -21.47 4.81
C ASP A 213 -2.82 -22.46 3.71
N SER A 214 -2.77 -22.06 2.42
CA SER A 214 -2.50 -23.03 1.37
C SER A 214 -1.09 -23.63 1.47
N TRP A 215 -1.01 -24.95 1.58
CA TRP A 215 0.24 -25.68 1.69
C TRP A 215 0.90 -25.78 0.31
N GLY A 216 2.14 -25.29 0.16
CA GLY A 216 2.87 -25.39 -1.11
C GLY A 216 3.95 -24.34 -1.34
N THR A 217 4.66 -24.48 -2.46
CA THR A 217 5.61 -23.46 -2.91
C THR A 217 4.84 -22.30 -3.52
N LYS A 218 4.81 -21.16 -2.82
CA LYS A 218 4.23 -19.90 -3.28
C LYS A 218 5.33 -18.94 -3.66
N VAL A 219 5.12 -18.24 -4.76
CA VAL A 219 5.99 -17.17 -5.26
C VAL A 219 5.10 -16.00 -5.64
N SER A 220 5.50 -14.79 -5.28
CA SER A 220 4.99 -13.56 -5.88
C SER A 220 6.18 -12.76 -6.34
N ASP A 221 6.19 -12.26 -7.58
CA ASP A 221 7.14 -11.20 -7.94
C ASP A 221 6.51 -9.86 -7.54
N VAL A 222 7.26 -9.03 -6.83
CA VAL A 222 6.84 -7.67 -6.49
C VAL A 222 7.93 -6.69 -6.91
N SER A 223 7.54 -5.54 -7.47
CA SER A 223 8.48 -4.46 -7.79
C SER A 223 7.90 -3.09 -7.48
N GLY A 224 8.70 -2.03 -7.62
CA GLY A 224 8.31 -0.67 -7.26
C GLY A 224 7.67 0.10 -8.39
N ASN A 225 7.35 -0.55 -9.51
CA ASN A 225 6.98 0.12 -10.77
C ASN A 225 5.54 0.69 -10.72
N PRO A 226 5.35 2.01 -10.60
CA PRO A 226 4.01 2.60 -10.57
C PRO A 226 3.29 2.53 -11.92
N ASN A 227 4.04 2.31 -13.00
CA ASN A 227 3.56 2.27 -14.39
C ASN A 227 3.42 0.83 -14.93
N GLY A 228 3.44 -0.16 -14.03
CA GLY A 228 3.26 -1.56 -14.41
C GLY A 228 1.93 -1.79 -15.13
N VAL A 229 1.93 -2.66 -16.14
CA VAL A 229 0.77 -2.90 -17.00
C VAL A 229 -0.30 -3.69 -16.23
N ILE A 230 -1.49 -3.11 -16.12
CA ILE A 230 -2.65 -3.82 -15.56
C ILE A 230 -3.07 -4.92 -16.52
N THR A 231 -3.15 -6.16 -16.04
CA THR A 231 -3.60 -7.27 -16.87
C THR A 231 -5.10 -7.20 -17.09
N ARG A 232 -5.53 -7.52 -18.31
CA ARG A 232 -6.91 -7.41 -18.81
C ARG A 232 -7.17 -8.56 -19.76
N GLY A 233 -8.40 -9.06 -19.82
CA GLY A 233 -8.75 -10.18 -20.68
C GLY A 233 -9.63 -11.22 -19.99
N LEU A 234 -9.91 -12.32 -20.71
CA LEU A 234 -10.60 -13.48 -20.15
C LEU A 234 -9.75 -14.18 -19.09
N ASN A 235 -10.38 -14.64 -18.01
CA ASN A 235 -9.75 -15.32 -16.89
C ASN A 235 -8.63 -14.49 -16.25
N THR A 236 -8.81 -13.17 -16.22
CA THR A 236 -7.92 -12.22 -15.57
C THR A 236 -8.68 -11.35 -14.60
N THR A 237 -7.94 -10.75 -13.67
CA THR A 237 -8.46 -9.72 -12.78
C THR A 237 -7.73 -8.41 -13.06
N SER A 238 -8.47 -7.35 -13.37
CA SER A 238 -7.93 -5.99 -13.45
C SER A 238 -8.21 -5.25 -12.13
N VAL A 239 -7.18 -4.65 -11.54
CA VAL A 239 -7.29 -3.92 -10.27
C VAL A 239 -6.88 -2.47 -10.47
N PHE A 240 -7.71 -1.55 -9.97
CA PHE A 240 -7.50 -0.11 -10.03
C PHE A 240 -7.63 0.45 -8.62
N THR A 241 -6.63 1.18 -8.15
CA THR A 241 -6.63 1.78 -6.82
C THR A 241 -6.34 3.26 -6.92
N SER A 242 -6.94 4.07 -6.05
CA SER A 242 -6.50 5.45 -5.84
C SER A 242 -5.17 5.50 -5.05
N PRO A 243 -4.31 6.49 -5.29
CA PRO A 243 -3.24 6.90 -4.39
C PRO A 243 -3.62 6.87 -2.90
N GLY A 244 -2.82 6.18 -2.09
CA GLY A 244 -2.95 6.22 -0.63
C GLY A 244 -4.13 5.43 -0.08
N TYR A 245 -4.84 4.63 -0.90
CA TYR A 245 -5.87 3.72 -0.42
C TYR A 245 -5.28 2.70 0.57
N VAL A 246 -5.93 2.53 1.73
CA VAL A 246 -5.52 1.57 2.78
C VAL A 246 -6.57 0.47 2.98
N GLY A 247 -7.83 0.75 2.62
CA GLY A 247 -8.98 -0.17 2.79
C GLY A 247 -9.45 -0.34 4.23
N CYS A 248 -8.88 0.40 5.17
CA CYS A 248 -9.30 0.36 6.56
C CYS A 248 -10.45 1.35 6.79
N GLY A 249 -11.28 1.07 7.79
CA GLY A 249 -12.36 1.97 8.19
C GLY A 249 -11.86 3.36 8.59
N ILE A 250 -12.81 4.19 9.01
CA ILE A 250 -12.55 5.56 9.48
C ILE A 250 -11.44 5.56 10.54
N ASP A 251 -10.38 6.32 10.28
CA ASP A 251 -9.32 6.62 11.23
C ASP A 251 -9.93 7.36 12.43
N ALA A 252 -9.74 6.77 13.61
CA ALA A 252 -10.31 7.26 14.87
C ALA A 252 -9.85 8.68 15.22
N ASN A 253 -8.70 9.13 14.69
CA ASN A 253 -8.14 10.46 14.96
C ASN A 253 -8.68 11.53 14.01
N THR A 254 -8.91 11.19 12.74
CA THR A 254 -9.32 12.16 11.71
C THR A 254 -10.81 12.14 11.43
N GLY A 255 -11.53 11.07 11.80
CA GLY A 255 -12.93 10.89 11.44
C GLY A 255 -13.15 10.65 9.94
N GLY A 256 -12.07 10.54 9.15
CA GLY A 256 -12.06 10.15 7.73
C GLY A 256 -11.30 8.84 7.49
N PRO A 257 -11.33 8.27 6.28
CA PRO A 257 -10.61 7.02 5.97
C PRO A 257 -9.10 7.16 6.18
N ALA A 258 -8.47 6.15 6.81
CA ALA A 258 -7.02 6.09 6.95
C ALA A 258 -6.33 6.09 5.58
N ARG A 259 -5.27 6.89 5.42
CA ARG A 259 -4.59 7.12 4.13
C ARG A 259 -3.09 7.27 4.26
N TYR A 260 -2.37 6.60 3.37
CA TYR A 260 -0.97 6.92 3.16
C TYR A 260 -0.83 8.18 2.31
N TYR A 261 0.17 8.99 2.64
CA TYR A 261 0.62 10.02 1.74
C TYR A 261 1.24 9.38 0.50
N PHE A 262 0.82 9.82 -0.67
CA PHE A 262 1.37 9.36 -1.94
C PHE A 262 1.60 10.55 -2.85
N ASP A 263 2.86 10.96 -2.96
CA ASP A 263 3.34 12.01 -3.86
C ASP A 263 3.77 11.39 -5.18
N ASN A 264 2.79 11.01 -6.00
CA ASN A 264 3.09 10.54 -7.34
C ASN A 264 2.21 11.26 -8.35
N ASN A 265 2.71 11.33 -9.58
CA ASN A 265 2.07 12.00 -10.71
C ASN A 265 0.82 11.27 -11.23
N LEU A 266 0.32 10.26 -10.51
CA LEU A 266 -0.94 9.62 -10.88
C LEU A 266 -2.10 10.57 -10.58
N ILE A 267 -2.43 11.36 -11.61
CA ILE A 267 -3.53 12.31 -11.63
C ILE A 267 -4.83 11.68 -12.15
N GLY A 268 -4.79 10.41 -12.57
CA GLY A 268 -5.95 9.71 -13.11
C GLY A 268 -5.57 8.57 -14.05
N PHE A 269 -6.58 7.89 -14.56
CA PHE A 269 -6.46 6.90 -15.63
C PHE A 269 -7.72 6.91 -16.50
N ASP A 270 -7.56 6.54 -17.76
CA ASP A 270 -8.65 6.27 -18.70
C ASP A 270 -8.32 4.95 -19.38
N SER A 271 -8.99 3.88 -18.95
CA SER A 271 -8.69 2.51 -19.33
C SER A 271 -9.93 1.85 -19.89
N SER A 272 -9.84 1.35 -21.13
CA SER A 272 -10.87 0.48 -21.68
C SER A 272 -10.25 -0.74 -22.35
N PHE A 273 -11.03 -1.82 -22.38
CA PHE A 273 -10.67 -3.06 -23.05
C PHE A 273 -11.92 -3.83 -23.47
N THR A 274 -11.79 -4.66 -24.49
CA THR A 274 -12.87 -5.50 -24.99
C THR A 274 -12.49 -6.96 -24.83
N VAL A 275 -13.40 -7.75 -24.27
CA VAL A 275 -13.26 -9.20 -24.10
C VAL A 275 -14.33 -9.92 -24.90
N GLN A 276 -14.01 -11.10 -25.41
CA GLN A 276 -14.95 -11.95 -26.15
C GLN A 276 -14.64 -13.41 -25.82
N SER A 277 -15.67 -14.20 -25.50
CA SER A 277 -15.57 -15.64 -25.26
C SER A 277 -16.48 -16.41 -26.20
N ASP A 278 -15.98 -17.55 -26.69
CA ASP A 278 -16.75 -18.53 -27.47
C ASP A 278 -17.81 -19.27 -26.66
N TYR A 279 -17.61 -19.40 -25.35
CA TYR A 279 -18.44 -20.19 -24.46
C TYR A 279 -19.41 -19.34 -23.62
N GLY A 280 -19.27 -18.01 -23.73
CA GLY A 280 -19.91 -17.03 -22.85
C GLY A 280 -19.00 -16.67 -21.68
N MET A 281 -19.30 -15.58 -21.00
CA MET A 281 -18.50 -15.08 -19.88
C MET A 281 -19.40 -14.45 -18.82
N SER A 282 -18.87 -14.23 -17.63
CA SER A 282 -19.43 -13.30 -16.66
C SER A 282 -18.38 -12.25 -16.30
N VAL A 283 -18.85 -11.03 -16.05
CA VAL A 283 -18.02 -9.92 -15.55
C VAL A 283 -18.51 -9.62 -14.14
N HIS A 284 -17.61 -9.67 -13.16
CA HIS A 284 -17.89 -9.31 -11.78
C HIS A 284 -17.01 -8.12 -11.41
N ILE A 285 -17.65 -7.05 -10.99
CA ILE A 285 -16.98 -5.82 -10.56
C ILE A 285 -17.25 -5.69 -9.08
N THR A 286 -16.19 -5.56 -8.30
CA THR A 286 -16.27 -5.35 -6.86
C THR A 286 -15.42 -4.16 -6.48
N GLY A 287 -15.83 -3.41 -5.46
CA GLY A 287 -15.03 -2.30 -5.00
C GLY A 287 -15.33 -1.84 -3.58
N ASP A 288 -14.38 -1.09 -3.06
CA ASP A 288 -14.51 -0.26 -1.87
C ASP A 288 -14.18 1.16 -2.27
N TYR A 289 -15.07 2.11 -2.01
CA TYR A 289 -14.83 3.50 -2.30
C TYR A 289 -15.43 4.44 -1.26
N SER A 290 -14.76 5.58 -1.10
CA SER A 290 -15.21 6.74 -0.35
C SER A 290 -14.81 7.98 -1.16
N ILE A 291 -15.75 8.49 -1.95
CA ILE A 291 -15.59 9.58 -2.90
C ILE A 291 -16.64 10.65 -2.56
N THR A 292 -16.21 11.68 -1.87
CA THR A 292 -17.04 12.78 -1.37
C THR A 292 -17.00 14.01 -2.28
N THR A 293 -15.98 14.13 -3.13
CA THR A 293 -15.86 15.24 -4.09
C THR A 293 -16.55 14.88 -5.40
N VAL A 294 -17.49 15.73 -5.83
CA VAL A 294 -18.32 15.51 -7.02
C VAL A 294 -17.50 15.33 -8.31
N ASN A 295 -16.32 15.94 -8.41
CA ASN A 295 -15.47 15.88 -9.62
C ASN A 295 -14.35 14.82 -9.53
N ASP A 296 -14.33 14.02 -8.47
CA ASP A 296 -13.34 12.95 -8.25
C ASP A 296 -13.97 11.54 -8.40
N GLU A 297 -15.13 11.49 -9.07
CA GLU A 297 -15.89 10.28 -9.30
C GLU A 297 -15.17 9.29 -10.23
N VAL A 298 -15.45 8.00 -10.01
CA VAL A 298 -14.98 6.94 -10.89
C VAL A 298 -16.12 6.59 -11.84
N THR A 299 -15.87 6.70 -13.14
CA THR A 299 -16.80 6.29 -14.18
C THR A 299 -16.48 4.88 -14.63
N LEU A 300 -17.42 3.98 -14.47
CA LEU A 300 -17.38 2.61 -14.96
C LEU A 300 -18.27 2.49 -16.20
N THR A 301 -17.81 1.78 -17.22
CA THR A 301 -18.62 1.52 -18.43
C THR A 301 -18.63 0.03 -18.74
N VAL A 302 -19.80 -0.55 -18.98
CA VAL A 302 -19.96 -1.93 -19.47
C VAL A 302 -20.93 -1.93 -20.64
N ASN A 303 -20.44 -2.18 -21.87
CA ASN A 303 -21.24 -2.16 -23.11
C ASN A 303 -22.12 -0.90 -23.23
N ASP A 304 -21.50 0.27 -23.20
CA ASP A 304 -22.13 1.61 -23.28
C ASP A 304 -23.04 1.98 -22.10
N ILE A 305 -23.20 1.10 -21.11
CA ILE A 305 -23.86 1.43 -19.84
C ILE A 305 -22.83 2.08 -18.94
N GLU A 306 -23.01 3.37 -18.67
CA GLU A 306 -22.18 4.15 -17.77
C GLU A 306 -22.75 4.11 -16.33
N GLU A 307 -21.88 3.87 -15.36
CA GLU A 307 -22.17 3.96 -13.94
C GLU A 307 -21.13 4.84 -13.27
N THR A 308 -21.60 5.85 -12.55
CA THR A 308 -20.77 6.80 -11.82
C THR A 308 -20.71 6.41 -10.34
N LEU A 309 -19.51 6.16 -9.84
CA LEU A 309 -19.26 5.83 -8.44
C LEU A 309 -18.93 7.11 -7.67
N ASN A 310 -19.85 7.53 -6.81
CA ASN A 310 -19.67 8.62 -5.85
C ASN A 310 -20.33 8.25 -4.50
N GLY A 311 -20.03 9.01 -3.45
CA GLY A 311 -20.40 8.70 -2.08
C GLY A 311 -19.48 7.66 -1.43
N THR A 312 -20.00 6.91 -0.46
CA THR A 312 -19.24 5.87 0.24
C THR A 312 -19.96 4.54 0.11
N ASN A 313 -19.30 3.55 -0.46
CA ASN A 313 -19.76 2.17 -0.48
C ASN A 313 -18.57 1.23 -0.32
N HIS A 314 -18.58 0.52 0.79
CA HIS A 314 -17.47 -0.36 1.12
C HIS A 314 -17.61 -1.77 0.57
N ALA A 315 -18.76 -2.13 0.00
CA ALA A 315 -19.06 -3.45 -0.53
C ALA A 315 -19.78 -3.34 -1.87
N TYR A 316 -19.28 -2.46 -2.75
CA TYR A 316 -19.82 -2.31 -4.08
C TYR A 316 -19.66 -3.62 -4.86
N SER A 317 -20.74 -4.04 -5.53
CA SER A 317 -20.70 -5.21 -6.39
C SER A 317 -21.70 -5.07 -7.54
N LEU A 318 -21.19 -5.29 -8.75
CA LEU A 318 -21.96 -5.38 -9.99
C LEU A 318 -21.61 -6.70 -10.68
N SER A 319 -22.59 -7.38 -11.24
CA SER A 319 -22.37 -8.57 -12.08
C SER A 319 -23.09 -8.40 -13.40
N TYR A 320 -22.39 -8.70 -14.48
CA TYR A 320 -22.90 -8.60 -15.84
C TYR A 320 -22.68 -9.93 -16.57
N GLU A 321 -23.75 -10.42 -17.21
CA GLU A 321 -23.70 -11.58 -18.08
C GLU A 321 -24.27 -11.21 -19.46
N PRO A 322 -23.48 -11.30 -20.54
CA PRO A 322 -23.98 -11.03 -21.88
C PRO A 322 -25.12 -11.98 -22.24
N GLN A 323 -26.19 -11.46 -22.86
CA GLN A 323 -27.34 -12.27 -23.26
C GLN A 323 -27.01 -13.32 -24.33
N PHE A 324 -26.04 -13.02 -25.21
CA PHE A 324 -25.63 -13.92 -26.28
C PHE A 324 -24.21 -14.42 -26.06
N LYS A 325 -24.01 -15.73 -26.31
CA LYS A 325 -22.67 -16.30 -26.44
C LYS A 325 -21.94 -15.58 -27.57
N ARG A 326 -20.64 -15.33 -27.42
CA ARG A 326 -19.78 -14.58 -28.37
C ARG A 326 -20.03 -13.08 -28.48
N SER A 327 -20.96 -12.49 -27.74
CA SER A 327 -21.04 -11.02 -27.68
C SER A 327 -19.77 -10.46 -27.03
N PRO A 328 -19.08 -9.51 -27.68
CA PRO A 328 -18.00 -8.79 -27.02
C PRO A 328 -18.55 -8.00 -25.83
N VAL A 329 -17.74 -7.86 -24.79
CA VAL A 329 -18.00 -6.96 -23.67
C VAL A 329 -16.90 -5.92 -23.64
N GLN A 330 -17.28 -4.66 -23.83
CA GLN A 330 -16.40 -3.52 -23.63
C GLN A 330 -16.52 -3.08 -22.17
N ILE A 331 -15.38 -3.00 -21.50
CA ILE A 331 -15.26 -2.55 -20.11
C ILE A 331 -14.38 -1.30 -20.10
N GLY A 332 -14.85 -0.24 -19.47
CA GLY A 332 -14.15 1.02 -19.28
C GLY A 332 -14.10 1.40 -17.81
N LEU A 333 -12.98 1.98 -17.37
CA LEU A 333 -12.84 2.62 -16.08
C LEU A 333 -12.06 3.91 -16.26
N LYS A 334 -12.63 5.01 -15.78
CA LYS A 334 -12.03 6.34 -15.88
C LYS A 334 -12.11 7.03 -14.52
N TRP A 335 -11.02 7.69 -14.16
CA TRP A 335 -10.92 8.46 -12.94
C TRP A 335 -9.90 9.59 -13.12
N GLN A 336 -10.17 10.75 -12.54
CA GLN A 336 -9.24 11.87 -12.53
C GLN A 336 -9.21 12.50 -11.14
N LYS A 337 -8.04 12.41 -10.49
CA LYS A 337 -7.80 12.93 -9.16
C LYS A 337 -8.02 14.44 -9.14
N GLN A 338 -8.82 14.90 -8.18
CA GLN A 338 -8.92 16.32 -7.89
C GLN A 338 -7.86 16.76 -6.86
N PRO A 339 -7.31 17.98 -6.95
CA PRO A 339 -6.36 18.47 -5.97
C PRO A 339 -6.96 18.51 -4.56
N PHE A 340 -6.16 18.11 -3.56
CA PHE A 340 -6.49 18.19 -2.13
C PHE A 340 -7.72 17.38 -1.68
N THR A 341 -8.18 16.43 -2.49
CA THR A 341 -9.29 15.56 -2.07
C THR A 341 -8.82 14.45 -1.15
N GLN A 342 -9.74 14.06 -0.27
CA GLN A 342 -9.65 12.85 0.51
C GLN A 342 -10.59 11.80 -0.10
N ASP A 343 -10.52 11.55 -1.40
CA ASP A 343 -11.28 10.48 -2.04
C ASP A 343 -10.39 9.26 -2.29
N SER A 344 -10.94 8.06 -2.09
CA SER A 344 -10.20 6.82 -2.20
C SER A 344 -11.06 5.69 -2.71
N PHE A 345 -10.47 4.79 -3.48
CA PHE A 345 -11.12 3.57 -3.92
C PHE A 345 -10.12 2.44 -4.21
N ALA A 346 -10.64 1.23 -4.21
CA ALA A 346 -10.06 0.06 -4.84
C ALA A 346 -11.18 -0.67 -5.61
N ILE A 347 -10.98 -0.89 -6.90
CA ILE A 347 -11.92 -1.53 -7.80
C ILE A 347 -11.24 -2.72 -8.44
N GLN A 348 -11.89 -3.87 -8.36
CA GLN A 348 -11.50 -5.13 -8.97
C GLN A 348 -12.53 -5.51 -10.03
N ILE A 349 -12.05 -5.86 -11.23
CA ILE A 349 -12.84 -6.33 -12.36
C ILE A 349 -12.38 -7.74 -12.70
N ASP A 350 -13.22 -8.73 -12.44
CA ASP A 350 -13.00 -10.12 -12.79
C ASP A 350 -13.78 -10.46 -14.06
N VAL A 351 -13.10 -11.01 -15.08
CA VAL A 351 -13.75 -11.55 -16.27
C VAL A 351 -13.56 -13.06 -16.29
N ILE A 352 -14.65 -13.81 -16.13
CA ILE A 352 -14.62 -15.27 -15.99
C ILE A 352 -15.20 -15.89 -17.25
N ASP A 353 -14.40 -16.70 -17.94
CA ASP A 353 -14.86 -17.50 -19.07
C ASP A 353 -15.74 -18.66 -18.57
N LYS A 354 -16.85 -18.94 -19.28
CA LYS A 354 -17.74 -20.08 -19.00
C LYS A 354 -17.30 -21.34 -19.75
N ALA A 355 -16.12 -21.32 -20.38
CA ALA A 355 -15.50 -22.49 -20.97
C ALA A 355 -15.34 -23.63 -19.95
N PRO A 356 -15.38 -24.92 -20.38
CA PRO A 356 -15.07 -26.03 -19.50
C PRO A 356 -13.64 -25.89 -18.96
N VAL A 357 -13.49 -25.91 -17.63
CA VAL A 357 -12.17 -25.84 -16.98
C VAL A 357 -11.38 -27.09 -17.33
N ILE A 358 -10.38 -26.96 -18.20
CA ILE A 358 -9.37 -27.99 -18.40
C ILE A 358 -8.32 -27.77 -17.31
N ALA A 359 -8.21 -28.70 -16.36
CA ALA A 359 -7.23 -28.62 -15.29
C ALA A 359 -5.82 -28.44 -15.88
N THR A 360 -5.26 -27.23 -15.74
CA THR A 360 -3.95 -26.89 -16.28
C THR A 360 -2.98 -26.75 -15.12
N THR A 361 -2.06 -27.69 -14.97
CA THR A 361 -0.93 -27.57 -14.03
C THR A 361 0.17 -26.77 -14.70
N THR A 362 0.22 -25.46 -14.46
CA THR A 362 1.37 -24.64 -14.88
C THR A 362 2.49 -24.74 -13.85
N THR A 363 3.47 -25.61 -14.12
CA THR A 363 4.79 -25.51 -13.49
C THR A 363 5.70 -24.65 -14.36
N ARG A 364 5.81 -23.35 -14.06
CA ARG A 364 6.98 -22.60 -14.52
C ARG A 364 8.16 -23.05 -13.64
N PRO A 365 9.29 -23.51 -14.19
CA PRO A 365 10.46 -23.80 -13.38
C PRO A 365 10.83 -22.52 -12.63
N ALA A 366 11.06 -22.63 -11.32
CA ALA A 366 11.55 -21.52 -10.51
C ALA A 366 12.83 -20.99 -11.18
N GLN A 367 12.73 -19.87 -11.90
CA GLN A 367 13.92 -19.18 -12.36
C GLN A 367 14.57 -18.64 -11.10
N ILE A 368 15.73 -19.20 -10.75
CA ILE A 368 16.59 -18.64 -9.70
C ILE A 368 16.97 -17.25 -10.19
N ILE A 369 16.24 -16.22 -9.75
CA ILE A 369 16.67 -14.85 -9.96
C ILE A 369 17.91 -14.70 -9.09
N GLN A 370 19.08 -14.66 -9.73
CA GLN A 370 20.32 -14.32 -9.05
C GLN A 370 20.15 -12.92 -8.47
N THR A 371 20.03 -12.83 -7.15
CA THR A 371 20.14 -11.55 -6.45
C THR A 371 21.56 -11.05 -6.68
N THR A 372 21.73 -10.09 -7.59
CA THR A 372 23.01 -9.42 -7.80
C THR A 372 23.31 -8.60 -6.55
N VAL A 373 23.94 -9.23 -5.55
CA VAL A 373 24.49 -8.50 -4.41
C VAL A 373 25.58 -7.61 -4.98
N ALA A 374 25.36 -6.29 -4.97
CA ALA A 374 26.37 -5.33 -5.39
C ALA A 374 27.70 -5.64 -4.68
N PRO A 375 28.82 -5.74 -5.40
CA PRO A 375 30.11 -6.05 -4.79
C PRO A 375 30.41 -4.98 -3.73
N ARG A 376 30.71 -5.43 -2.51
CA ARG A 376 31.18 -4.54 -1.43
C ARG A 376 32.34 -3.70 -1.98
N PRO A 377 32.36 -2.37 -1.77
CA PRO A 377 33.53 -1.58 -2.09
C PRO A 377 34.73 -2.20 -1.36
N HIS A 378 35.78 -2.50 -2.14
CA HIS A 378 37.04 -3.03 -1.64
C HIS A 378 37.52 -2.14 -0.49
N GLN A 379 37.51 -2.66 0.74
CA GLN A 379 38.22 -2.02 1.84
C GLN A 379 39.71 -2.05 1.47
N ASP A 380 40.23 -0.87 1.15
CA ASP A 380 41.66 -0.64 1.00
C ASP A 380 42.37 -1.10 2.28
N GLN A 381 43.11 -2.21 2.17
CA GLN A 381 43.98 -2.70 3.21
C GLN A 381 45.10 -1.67 3.43
N ARG A 382 44.93 -0.83 4.47
CA ARG A 382 46.03 -0.01 5.00
C ARG A 382 47.15 -0.95 5.47
N LYS A 383 48.28 -0.92 4.75
CA LYS A 383 49.54 -1.56 5.15
C LYS A 383 49.95 -1.11 6.56
N PRO A 384 50.39 -2.02 7.44
CA PRO A 384 50.97 -1.65 8.72
C PRO A 384 52.33 -0.96 8.52
N ARG A 385 52.48 0.22 9.12
CA ARG A 385 53.73 0.98 9.20
C ARG A 385 54.62 0.30 10.26
N LYS A 386 55.75 -0.29 9.84
CA LYS A 386 56.75 -0.82 10.78
C LYS A 386 57.41 0.35 11.53
N GLN A 387 57.53 0.20 12.86
CA GLN A 387 58.38 1.01 13.73
C GLN A 387 59.80 0.50 13.68
#